data_AF-A0A3C1LD68-F1
#
_entry.id   AF-A0A3C1LD68-F1
#
_cell.length_a   1.000
_cell.length_b   1.000
_cell.length_c   1.000
_cell.angle_alpha   90.00
_cell.angle_beta   90.00
_cell.angle_gamma   90.00
#
_symmetry.space_group_name_H-M   'P 1'
#
loop_
_entity.id
_entity.type
_entity.pdbx_description
1 polymer ?
#
loop_
_entity_poly.entity_id
_entity_poly.type
_entity_poly.pdbx_seq_one_letter_code
_entity_poly.pdbx_strand_id
1 'polypeptide(L)'
;MPDNYTYDAIVIGSGISGGWAAKELTEKGLKVIMLERGQNIEHVKDYVNATKAPWEIPHRGMDPVQLKKDYPVLSRDYTLYEANVDWWANEKDCPYQEVKPFNWFRGYHVGG
;
A
#
# COMPACT_ATOMS: atom_id res chain seq x y z
N MET A 1 -4.35 -28.23 11.67
CA MET A 1 -3.84 -26.89 12.03
C MET A 1 -2.59 -27.12 12.88
N PRO A 2 -1.43 -26.54 12.55
CA PRO A 2 -0.26 -26.66 13.42
C PRO A 2 -0.51 -25.96 14.76
N ASP A 3 0.28 -26.32 15.76
CA ASP A 3 0.15 -25.97 17.18
C ASP A 3 -0.24 -24.51 17.45
N ASN A 4 -1.02 -24.27 18.53
CA ASN A 4 -1.44 -22.93 18.97
C ASN A 4 -0.25 -21.94 18.98
N TYR A 5 -0.22 -21.03 18.02
CA TYR A 5 0.74 -19.93 18.03
C TYR A 5 0.35 -18.90 19.08
N THR A 6 0.98 -18.99 20.26
CA THR A 6 0.88 -17.94 21.29
C THR A 6 1.87 -16.82 20.98
N TYR A 7 1.39 -15.57 21.03
CA TYR A 7 2.17 -14.33 20.92
C TYR A 7 1.87 -13.44 22.12
N ASP A 8 2.84 -12.66 22.56
CA ASP A 8 2.66 -11.69 23.65
C ASP A 8 1.95 -10.42 23.16
N ALA A 9 2.12 -10.07 21.89
CA ALA A 9 1.46 -8.95 21.25
C ALA A 9 1.17 -9.20 19.77
N ILE A 10 0.09 -8.59 19.27
CA ILE A 10 -0.30 -8.55 17.86
C ILE A 10 -0.30 -7.09 17.42
N VAL A 11 0.50 -6.76 16.42
CA VAL A 11 0.53 -5.44 15.78
C VAL A 11 -0.22 -5.52 14.45
N ILE A 12 -1.23 -4.68 14.27
CA ILE A 12 -2.02 -4.63 13.02
C ILE A 12 -1.63 -3.38 12.25
N GLY A 13 -1.05 -3.57 11.07
CA GLY A 13 -0.49 -2.53 10.22
C GLY A 13 1.03 -2.38 10.44
N SER A 14 1.75 -2.27 9.34
CA SER A 14 3.22 -2.13 9.26
C SER A 14 3.67 -0.72 8.90
N GLY A 15 2.75 0.24 8.89
CA GLY A 15 3.07 1.66 8.72
C GLY A 15 3.99 2.19 9.82
N ILE A 16 4.36 3.46 9.74
CA ILE A 16 5.37 4.09 10.61
C ILE A 16 5.23 3.74 12.11
N SER A 17 4.02 3.85 12.66
CA SER A 17 3.77 3.57 14.07
C SER A 17 3.72 2.07 14.39
N GLY A 18 3.21 1.25 13.47
CA GLY A 18 3.14 -0.20 13.64
C GLY A 18 4.52 -0.84 13.64
N GLY A 19 5.37 -0.45 12.69
CA GLY A 19 6.77 -0.88 12.65
C GLY A 19 7.55 -0.46 13.90
N TRP A 20 7.35 0.78 14.38
CA TRP A 20 7.97 1.25 15.61
C TRP A 20 7.50 0.47 16.85
N ALA A 21 6.19 0.24 16.98
CA ALA A 21 5.64 -0.56 18.06
C ALA A 21 6.19 -1.99 18.04
N ALA A 22 6.23 -2.63 16.86
CA ALA A 22 6.79 -3.97 16.71
C ALA A 22 8.26 -4.02 17.13
N LYS A 23 9.08 -3.07 16.70
CA LYS A 23 10.50 -2.94 17.10
C LYS A 23 10.65 -2.83 18.62
N GLU A 24 9.97 -1.87 19.24
CA GLU A 24 10.12 -1.61 20.67
C GLU A 24 9.68 -2.79 21.54
N LEU A 25 8.65 -3.53 21.10
CA LEU A 25 8.17 -4.72 21.81
C LEU A 25 9.14 -5.91 21.63
N THR A 26 9.64 -6.15 20.43
CA THR A 26 10.58 -7.26 20.18
C THR A 26 11.93 -7.03 20.84
N GLU A 27 12.44 -5.79 20.88
CA GLU A 27 13.67 -5.42 21.61
C GLU A 27 13.57 -5.65 23.12
N LYS A 28 12.34 -5.63 23.68
CA LYS A 28 12.07 -5.98 25.08
C LYS A 28 11.89 -7.49 25.32
N GLY A 29 12.10 -8.31 24.29
CA GLY A 29 12.03 -9.77 24.36
C GLY A 29 10.63 -10.37 24.18
N LEU A 30 9.63 -9.57 23.79
CA LEU A 30 8.28 -10.08 23.52
C LEU A 30 8.22 -10.80 22.18
N LYS A 31 7.44 -11.88 22.12
CA LYS A 31 7.10 -12.57 20.87
C LYS A 31 5.93 -11.85 20.20
N VAL A 32 6.24 -11.09 19.15
CA VAL A 32 5.27 -10.25 18.44
C VAL A 32 4.96 -10.84 17.06
N ILE A 33 3.69 -10.83 16.67
CA ILE A 33 3.28 -10.99 15.27
C ILE A 33 2.77 -9.67 14.73
N MET A 34 3.22 -9.30 13.53
CA MET A 34 2.73 -8.14 12.79
C MET A 34 1.94 -8.60 11.58
N LEU A 35 0.76 -8.03 11.39
CA LEU A 35 -0.14 -8.33 10.28
C LEU A 35 -0.28 -7.10 9.41
N GLU A 36 0.03 -7.23 8.13
CA GLU A 36 -0.15 -6.20 7.13
C GLU A 36 -1.07 -6.70 6.02
N ARG A 37 -1.97 -5.83 5.55
CA ARG A 37 -2.86 -6.12 4.43
C ARG A 37 -2.15 -5.96 3.09
N GLY A 38 -1.24 -4.99 3.00
CA GLY A 38 -0.43 -4.72 1.81
C GLY A 38 0.54 -5.84 1.45
N GLN A 39 0.99 -5.82 0.19
CA GLN A 39 1.96 -6.77 -0.34
C GLN A 39 3.36 -6.52 0.24
N ASN A 40 4.13 -7.58 0.47
CA ASN A 40 5.56 -7.45 0.76
C ASN A 40 6.29 -7.22 -0.57
N ILE A 41 6.86 -6.03 -0.75
CA ILE A 41 7.58 -5.65 -1.97
C ILE A 41 9.07 -5.84 -1.73
N GLU A 42 9.69 -6.76 -2.47
CA GLU A 42 11.13 -6.97 -2.44
C GLU A 42 11.83 -6.06 -3.45
N HIS A 43 12.78 -5.26 -2.94
CA HIS A 43 13.61 -4.39 -3.77
C HIS A 43 14.28 -5.18 -4.91
N VAL A 44 14.33 -4.58 -6.10
CA VAL A 44 14.84 -5.16 -7.37
C VAL A 44 13.93 -6.22 -8.01
N LYS A 45 13.12 -6.95 -7.24
CA LYS A 45 12.31 -8.05 -7.78
C LYS A 45 10.93 -7.60 -8.25
N ASP A 46 10.22 -6.87 -7.41
CA ASP A 46 8.77 -6.67 -7.59
C ASP A 46 8.41 -5.36 -8.30
N TYR A 47 9.41 -4.59 -8.76
CA TYR A 47 9.18 -3.34 -9.47
C TYR A 47 8.80 -3.56 -10.93
N VAL A 48 7.53 -3.90 -11.17
CA VAL A 48 6.98 -4.26 -12.48
C VAL A 48 7.31 -3.25 -13.59
N ASN A 49 7.29 -1.95 -13.28
CA ASN A 49 7.43 -0.88 -14.26
C ASN A 49 8.74 -0.07 -14.14
N ALA A 50 9.59 -0.33 -13.16
CA ALA A 50 10.75 0.54 -12.90
C ALA A 50 11.84 0.48 -13.98
N THR A 51 11.96 -0.65 -14.69
CA THR A 51 12.95 -0.85 -15.76
C THR A 51 12.38 -0.66 -17.16
N LYS A 52 11.07 -0.44 -17.27
CA LYS A 52 10.41 -0.23 -18.57
C LYS A 52 10.73 1.15 -19.10
N ALA A 53 11.05 1.22 -20.39
CA ALA A 53 11.13 2.47 -21.10
C ALA A 53 9.73 3.09 -21.28
N PRO A 54 9.62 4.42 -21.45
CA PRO A 54 8.33 5.09 -21.55
C PRO A 54 7.43 4.57 -22.69
N TRP A 55 8.00 4.09 -23.79
CA TRP A 55 7.23 3.55 -24.93
C TRP A 55 6.71 2.12 -24.70
N GLU A 56 7.18 1.43 -23.66
CA GLU A 56 6.68 0.10 -23.27
C GLU A 56 5.44 0.19 -22.38
N ILE A 57 5.12 1.39 -21.88
CA ILE A 57 3.89 1.68 -21.14
C ILE A 57 2.80 2.05 -22.18
N PRO A 58 1.61 1.43 -22.15
CA PRO A 58 0.60 1.56 -23.21
C PRO A 58 0.26 3.01 -23.61
N HIS A 59 0.06 3.89 -22.65
CA HIS A 59 -0.22 5.31 -22.89
C HIS A 59 0.98 6.21 -22.60
N ARG A 60 2.18 5.63 -22.55
CA ARG A 60 3.44 6.33 -22.28
C ARG A 60 3.44 7.08 -20.95
N GLY A 61 2.72 6.55 -19.96
CA GLY A 61 2.57 7.18 -18.65
C GLY A 61 1.47 8.25 -18.57
N MET A 62 0.71 8.46 -19.64
CA MET A 62 -0.45 9.36 -19.61
C MET A 62 -1.66 8.63 -19.04
N ASP A 63 -2.27 9.19 -18.00
CA ASP A 63 -3.45 8.57 -17.40
C ASP A 63 -4.67 8.58 -18.33
N PRO A 64 -5.21 7.41 -18.70
CA PRO A 64 -6.42 7.33 -19.50
C PRO A 64 -7.62 7.95 -18.78
N VAL A 65 -8.59 8.46 -19.55
CA VAL A 65 -9.85 9.01 -18.99
C VAL A 65 -10.56 7.99 -18.10
N GLN A 66 -10.51 6.70 -18.48
CA GLN A 66 -11.12 5.63 -17.71
C GLN A 66 -10.42 5.45 -16.34
N LEU A 67 -9.09 5.52 -16.30
CA LEU A 67 -8.33 5.40 -15.06
C LEU A 67 -8.71 6.51 -14.07
N LYS A 68 -8.82 7.75 -14.54
CA LYS A 68 -9.26 8.89 -13.69
C LYS A 68 -10.69 8.74 -13.16
N LYS A 69 -11.58 8.13 -13.95
CA LYS A 69 -12.95 7.82 -13.51
C LYS A 69 -12.99 6.70 -12.48
N ASP A 70 -12.07 5.76 -12.56
CA ASP A 70 -11.99 4.62 -11.64
C ASP A 70 -11.32 4.99 -10.32
N TYR A 71 -10.48 6.03 -10.33
CA TYR A 71 -9.78 6.56 -9.15
C TYR A 71 -10.07 8.07 -8.95
N PRO A 72 -11.34 8.47 -8.75
CA PRO A 72 -11.72 9.87 -8.72
C PRO A 72 -11.07 10.66 -7.59
N VAL A 73 -10.63 10.04 -6.48
CA VAL A 73 -9.97 10.80 -5.41
C VAL A 73 -8.45 10.86 -5.62
N LEU A 74 -7.81 9.73 -5.93
CA LEU A 74 -6.38 9.71 -6.25
C LEU A 74 -6.03 10.59 -7.46
N SER A 75 -6.96 10.71 -8.43
CA SER A 75 -6.81 11.57 -9.60
C SER A 75 -6.79 13.07 -9.31
N ARG A 76 -7.14 13.49 -8.08
CA ARG A 76 -7.13 14.91 -7.67
C ARG A 76 -5.72 15.43 -7.44
N ASP A 77 -4.72 14.56 -7.35
CA ASP A 77 -3.34 14.89 -7.02
C ASP A 77 -2.33 14.24 -8.00
N TYR A 78 -1.05 14.58 -7.85
CA TYR A 78 0.04 14.13 -8.74
C TYR A 78 0.39 12.63 -8.63
N THR A 79 -0.23 11.91 -7.69
CA THR A 79 0.16 10.54 -7.34
C THR A 79 -0.43 9.48 -8.25
N LEU A 80 -1.56 9.76 -8.91
CA LEU A 80 -2.12 8.85 -9.91
C LEU A 80 -1.19 8.84 -11.12
N TYR A 81 -0.73 7.65 -11.49
CA TYR A 81 0.10 7.45 -12.66
C TYR A 81 -0.16 6.05 -13.21
N GLU A 82 -0.35 5.93 -14.52
CA GLU A 82 -0.62 4.66 -15.21
C GLU A 82 0.30 3.50 -14.73
N ALA A 83 1.57 3.78 -14.49
CA ALA A 83 2.54 2.75 -14.12
C ALA A 83 2.61 2.42 -12.61
N ASN A 84 1.85 3.11 -11.74
CA ASN A 84 1.86 2.88 -10.30
C ASN A 84 0.50 2.49 -9.71
N VAL A 85 -0.54 2.32 -10.54
CA VAL A 85 -1.93 2.08 -10.11
C VAL A 85 -2.04 0.88 -9.15
N ASP A 86 -1.26 -0.18 -9.40
CA ASP A 86 -1.27 -1.41 -8.59
C ASP A 86 -0.79 -1.19 -7.14
N TRP A 87 -0.14 -0.06 -6.86
CA TRP A 87 0.46 0.23 -5.55
C TRP A 87 -0.55 0.91 -4.61
N TRP A 88 -1.70 1.32 -5.15
CA TRP A 88 -2.72 2.10 -4.45
C TRP A 88 -3.96 1.28 -4.11
N ALA A 89 -4.64 1.67 -3.03
CA ALA A 89 -5.94 1.11 -2.73
C ALA A 89 -6.99 1.50 -3.75
N ASN A 90 -7.68 0.50 -4.30
CA ASN A 90 -8.82 0.73 -5.17
C ASN A 90 -9.99 1.33 -4.38
N GLU A 91 -10.46 2.49 -4.82
CA GLU A 91 -11.51 3.26 -4.16
C GLU A 91 -12.88 2.61 -4.28
N LYS A 92 -13.09 1.76 -5.30
CA LYS A 92 -14.32 0.97 -5.45
C LYS A 92 -14.40 -0.16 -4.43
N ASP A 93 -13.26 -0.81 -4.15
CA ASP A 93 -13.18 -1.91 -3.17
C ASP A 93 -13.13 -1.38 -1.73
N CYS A 94 -12.60 -0.18 -1.54
CA CYS A 94 -12.42 0.47 -0.24
C CYS A 94 -12.98 1.90 -0.25
N PRO A 95 -14.30 2.08 -0.44
CA PRO A 95 -14.91 3.40 -0.53
C PRO A 95 -14.82 4.13 0.81
N TYR A 96 -14.75 5.46 0.76
CA TYR A 96 -14.78 6.31 1.94
C TYR A 96 -15.67 7.52 1.70
N GLN A 97 -16.18 8.08 2.79
CA GLN A 97 -17.07 9.23 2.77
C GLN A 97 -16.32 10.49 3.22
N GLU A 98 -16.56 11.58 2.51
CA GLU A 98 -15.99 12.89 2.81
C GLU A 98 -17.12 13.80 3.34
N VAL A 99 -17.04 14.23 4.60
CA VAL A 99 -17.88 15.35 5.11
C VAL A 99 -17.30 16.68 4.62
N LYS A 100 -15.97 16.76 4.51
CA LYS A 100 -15.19 17.82 3.87
C LYS A 100 -14.16 17.17 2.97
N PRO A 101 -13.75 17.82 1.86
CA PRO A 101 -12.77 17.24 0.96
C PRO A 101 -11.43 17.03 1.66
N PHE A 102 -10.86 15.84 1.48
CA PHE A 102 -9.49 15.51 1.87
C PHE A 102 -8.89 14.57 0.82
N ASN A 103 -7.56 14.59 0.68
CA ASN A 103 -6.83 13.62 -0.14
C ASN A 103 -6.32 12.51 0.77
N TRP A 104 -6.65 11.26 0.47
CA TRP A 104 -6.18 10.11 1.23
C TRP A 104 -5.36 9.17 0.37
N PHE A 105 -4.05 9.21 0.57
CA PHE A 105 -3.10 8.31 -0.08
C PHE A 105 -2.99 7.03 0.73
N ARG A 106 -3.39 5.91 0.11
CA ARG A 106 -3.41 4.59 0.74
C ARG A 106 -2.59 3.64 -0.11
N GLY A 107 -1.33 3.41 0.25
CA GLY A 107 -0.53 2.37 -0.37
C GLY A 107 -1.01 0.99 0.08
N TYR A 108 -0.85 0.00 -0.80
CA TYR A 108 -1.13 -1.41 -0.50
C TYR A 108 0.15 -2.24 -0.38
N HIS A 109 1.07 -1.79 0.47
CA HIS A 109 2.34 -2.47 0.69
C HIS A 109 2.83 -2.35 2.12
N VAL A 110 3.76 -3.24 2.49
CA VAL A 110 4.44 -3.20 3.79
C VAL A 110 5.16 -1.86 3.96
N GLY A 111 4.95 -1.21 5.10
CA GLY A 111 5.47 0.14 5.37
C GLY A 111 4.47 1.27 5.10
N GLY A 112 3.39 0.99 4.36
CA GLY A 112 2.36 1.96 3.98
C GLY A 112 2.61 2.64 2.65
#